data_AF-A0A9N8VKJ5-F1
#
_entry.id   AF-A0A9N8VKJ5-F1
#
_cell.length_a   1.000
_cell.length_b   1.000
_cell.length_c   1.000
_cell.angle_alpha   90.00
_cell.angle_beta   90.00
_cell.angle_gamma   90.00
#
_symmetry.space_group_name_H-M   'P 1'
#
loop_
_entity.id
_entity.type
_entity.pdbx_description
1 polymer ?
#
loop_
_entity_poly.entity_id
_entity_poly.type
_entity_poly.pdbx_seq_one_letter_code
_entity_poly.pdbx_strand_id
1 'polypeptide(L)'
;MATNATNAAIVTQLGLNNEETEAFNGMSPRERRRFNTLRDDNLKIVFVQALAEKEKSWREKSDLGHKLVGCGLHVVVLISIPIKTYRTTFSLHLSNLASTAYKDD
;
A
#
# COMPACT_ATOMS: atom_id res chain seq x y z
N MET A 1 -12.87 -31.98 -3.82
CA MET A 1 -11.53 -32.14 -3.21
C MET A 1 -10.43 -32.57 -4.21
N ALA A 2 -10.62 -32.44 -5.53
CA ALA A 2 -9.64 -32.91 -6.53
C ALA A 2 -8.67 -31.84 -7.07
N THR A 3 -8.85 -30.56 -6.75
CA THR A 3 -8.10 -29.44 -7.35
C THR A 3 -6.67 -29.29 -6.82
N ASN A 4 -6.41 -29.73 -5.59
CA ASN A 4 -5.12 -29.46 -4.93
C ASN A 4 -4.01 -30.39 -5.45
N ALA A 5 -4.33 -31.65 -5.74
CA ALA A 5 -3.37 -32.62 -6.27
C ALA A 5 -2.93 -32.25 -7.70
N THR A 6 -3.85 -31.77 -8.54
CA THR A 6 -3.55 -31.35 -9.91
C THR A 6 -2.71 -30.09 -9.95
N ASN A 7 -2.93 -29.15 -9.02
CA ASN A 7 -2.14 -27.93 -8.92
C ASN A 7 -0.69 -28.23 -8.50
N ALA A 8 -0.50 -29.12 -7.51
CA ALA A 8 0.83 -29.55 -7.09
C ALA A 8 1.61 -30.24 -8.22
N ALA A 9 0.93 -31.07 -9.03
CA ALA A 9 1.55 -31.71 -10.18
C ALA A 9 2.03 -30.68 -11.24
N ILE A 10 1.22 -29.65 -11.51
CA ILE A 10 1.57 -28.59 -12.48
C ILE A 10 2.75 -27.74 -11.96
N VAL A 11 2.75 -27.40 -10.66
CA VAL A 11 3.85 -26.66 -10.02
C VAL A 11 5.17 -27.42 -10.15
N THR A 12 5.16 -28.72 -9.85
CA THR A 12 6.35 -29.58 -9.97
C THR A 12 6.77 -29.76 -11.43
N GLN A 13 5.84 -29.97 -12.36
CA GLN A 13 6.13 -30.11 -13.78
C GLN A 13 6.79 -28.86 -14.37
N LEU A 14 6.31 -27.69 -13.98
CA LEU A 14 6.81 -26.40 -14.47
C LEU A 14 8.01 -25.88 -13.68
N GLY A 15 8.42 -26.55 -12.60
CA GLY A 15 9.56 -26.15 -11.78
C GLY A 15 9.39 -24.79 -11.11
N LEU A 16 8.16 -24.43 -10.71
CA LEU A 16 7.86 -23.12 -10.14
C LEU A 16 8.48 -22.95 -8.75
N ASN A 17 9.00 -21.76 -8.47
CA ASN A 17 9.46 -21.38 -7.13
C ASN A 17 8.28 -21.02 -6.20
N ASN A 18 8.56 -20.66 -4.95
CA ASN A 18 7.51 -20.35 -3.97
C ASN A 18 6.65 -19.14 -4.37
N GLU A 19 7.25 -18.06 -4.86
CA GLU A 19 6.53 -16.84 -5.27
C GLU A 19 5.66 -17.09 -6.50
N GLU A 20 6.19 -17.83 -7.48
CA GLU A 20 5.47 -18.27 -8.67
C GLU A 20 4.32 -19.23 -8.33
N THR A 21 4.52 -20.10 -7.34
CA THR A 21 3.49 -21.03 -6.85
C THR A 21 2.34 -20.27 -6.18
N GLU A 22 2.64 -19.26 -5.37
CA GLU A 22 1.63 -18.38 -4.78
C GLU A 22 0.84 -17.63 -5.87
N ALA A 23 1.53 -17.07 -6.87
CA ALA A 23 0.89 -16.40 -8.00
C ALA A 23 0.01 -17.35 -8.83
N PHE A 24 0.46 -18.59 -9.03
CA PHE A 24 -0.30 -19.63 -9.72
C PHE A 24 -1.58 -20.04 -8.97
N ASN A 25 -1.49 -20.18 -7.65
CA ASN A 25 -2.63 -20.51 -6.80
C ASN A 25 -3.62 -19.34 -6.66
N GLY A 26 -3.11 -18.10 -6.71
CA GLY A 26 -3.90 -16.87 -6.66
C GLY A 26 -4.55 -16.45 -7.98
N MET A 27 -4.36 -17.21 -9.07
CA MET A 27 -4.92 -16.86 -10.38
C MET A 27 -6.44 -16.69 -10.35
N SER A 28 -6.92 -15.58 -10.93
CA SER A 28 -8.34 -15.40 -11.19
C SER A 28 -8.85 -16.44 -12.20
N PRO A 29 -10.18 -16.70 -12.26
CA PRO A 29 -10.77 -17.59 -13.26
C PRO A 29 -10.49 -17.19 -14.72
N ARG A 30 -10.15 -15.92 -14.98
CA ARG A 30 -9.77 -15.42 -16.30
C ARG A 30 -8.31 -15.73 -16.62
N GLU A 31 -7.41 -15.53 -15.66
CA GLU A 31 -5.99 -15.87 -15.78
C GLU A 31 -5.80 -17.39 -15.90
N ARG A 32 -6.55 -18.18 -15.13
CA ARG A 32 -6.57 -19.63 -15.22
C ARG A 32 -6.94 -20.13 -16.62
N ARG A 33 -7.93 -19.51 -17.26
CA ARG A 33 -8.34 -19.84 -18.64
C ARG A 33 -7.24 -19.51 -19.66
N ARG A 34 -6.57 -18.36 -19.50
CA ARG A 34 -5.45 -17.95 -20.34
C ARG A 34 -4.25 -18.88 -20.18
N PHE A 35 -3.92 -19.23 -18.95
CA PHE A 35 -2.88 -20.20 -18.63
C PHE A 35 -3.15 -21.56 -19.30
N ASN A 36 -4.38 -22.07 -19.18
CA ASN A 36 -4.77 -23.35 -19.79
C ASN A 36 -4.81 -23.33 -21.33
N THR A 37 -4.84 -22.14 -21.96
CA THR A 37 -4.77 -22.03 -23.43
C THR A 37 -3.33 -22.08 -23.95
N LEU A 38 -2.33 -21.91 -23.08
CA LEU A 38 -0.92 -22.01 -23.45
C LEU A 38 -0.55 -23.49 -23.62
N ARG A 39 -0.05 -23.84 -24.81
CA ARG A 39 0.39 -25.20 -25.14
C ARG A 39 1.82 -25.51 -24.71
N ASP A 40 2.68 -24.51 -24.71
CA ASP A 40 4.10 -24.63 -24.36
C ASP A 40 4.29 -24.38 -22.87
N ASP A 41 5.03 -25.26 -22.21
CA ASP A 41 5.36 -25.16 -20.79
C ASP A 41 6.27 -23.94 -20.51
N ASN A 42 7.12 -23.53 -21.46
CA ASN A 42 7.90 -22.30 -21.35
C ASN A 42 6.99 -21.05 -21.32
N LEU A 43 5.95 -21.04 -22.15
CA LEU A 43 4.97 -19.93 -22.14
C LEU A 43 4.18 -19.90 -20.83
N LYS A 44 3.86 -21.07 -20.26
CA LYS A 44 3.21 -21.15 -18.95
C LYS A 44 4.11 -20.62 -17.83
N ILE A 45 5.40 -20.94 -17.85
CA ILE A 45 6.38 -20.44 -16.88
C ILE A 45 6.45 -18.90 -16.97
N VAL A 46 6.65 -18.35 -18.19
CA VAL A 46 6.71 -16.90 -18.41
C VAL A 46 5.42 -16.21 -17.97
N PHE A 47 4.26 -16.83 -18.21
CA PHE A 47 2.97 -16.29 -17.78
C PHE A 47 2.85 -16.21 -16.24
N VAL A 48 3.31 -17.24 -15.53
CA VAL A 48 3.30 -17.25 -14.06
C VAL A 48 4.31 -16.23 -13.50
N GLN A 49 5.50 -16.13 -14.09
CA GLN A 49 6.50 -15.13 -13.72
C GLN A 49 5.96 -13.71 -13.85
N ALA A 50 5.31 -13.38 -14.97
CA ALA A 50 4.71 -12.08 -15.17
C ALA A 50 3.61 -11.76 -14.13
N LEU A 51 2.88 -12.76 -13.65
CA LEU A 51 1.91 -12.58 -12.57
C LEU A 51 2.58 -12.35 -11.21
N ALA A 52 3.64 -13.09 -10.90
CA ALA A 52 4.42 -12.93 -9.67
C ALA A 52 5.07 -11.54 -9.61
N GLU A 53 5.70 -11.09 -10.70
CA GLU A 53 6.30 -9.76 -10.81
C GLU A 53 5.25 -8.65 -10.67
N LYS A 54 4.09 -8.82 -11.31
CA LYS A 54 2.97 -7.89 -11.17
C LYS A 54 2.52 -7.79 -9.72
N GLU A 55 2.30 -8.91 -9.04
CA GLU A 55 1.89 -8.95 -7.63
C GLU A 55 2.93 -8.26 -6.72
N LYS A 56 4.22 -8.51 -6.96
CA LYS A 56 5.31 -7.82 -6.27
C LYS A 56 5.28 -6.31 -6.49
N SER A 57 5.11 -5.86 -7.73
CA SER A 57 5.00 -4.44 -8.07
C SER A 57 3.79 -3.77 -7.42
N TRP A 58 2.65 -4.47 -7.30
CA TRP A 58 1.48 -3.94 -6.61
C TRP A 58 1.71 -3.80 -5.10
N ARG A 59 2.41 -4.75 -4.48
CA ARG A 59 2.79 -4.67 -3.07
C ARG A 59 3.76 -3.53 -2.80
N GLU A 60 4.77 -3.36 -3.63
CA GLU A 60 5.72 -2.25 -3.54
C GLU A 60 5.04 -0.88 -3.74
N LYS A 61 4.14 -0.76 -4.73
CA LYS A 61 3.35 0.46 -4.93
C LYS A 61 2.43 0.75 -3.75
N SER A 62 1.82 -0.27 -3.17
CA SER A 62 0.94 -0.12 -2.00
C SER A 62 1.73 0.32 -0.77
N ASP A 63 2.91 -0.26 -0.54
CA ASP A 63 3.83 0.14 0.54
C ASP A 63 4.29 1.60 0.40
N LEU A 64 4.63 2.03 -0.82
CA LEU A 64 4.92 3.43 -1.14
C LEU A 64 3.72 4.35 -0.84
N GLY A 65 2.50 3.92 -1.20
CA GLY A 65 1.28 4.65 -0.89
C GLY A 65 1.06 4.83 0.62
N HIS A 66 1.23 3.78 1.41
CA HIS A 66 1.12 3.82 2.87
C HIS A 66 2.18 4.74 3.51
N LYS A 67 3.43 4.68 3.03
CA LYS A 67 4.50 5.57 3.49
C LYS A 67 4.22 7.03 3.20
N LEU A 68 3.70 7.35 2.01
CA LEU A 68 3.32 8.73 1.65
C LEU A 68 2.16 9.26 2.51
N VAL A 69 1.13 8.44 2.77
CA VAL A 69 0.02 8.85 3.64
C VAL A 69 0.51 9.07 5.08
N GLY A 70 1.43 8.24 5.58
CA GLY A 70 2.06 8.42 6.89
C GLY A 70 2.87 9.71 6.99
N CYS A 71 3.69 10.03 5.99
CA CYS A 71 4.48 11.26 5.96
C CYS A 71 3.60 12.52 5.82
N GLY A 72 2.57 12.49 4.97
CA GLY A 72 1.64 13.61 4.80
C GLY A 72 0.90 13.96 6.09
N LEU A 73 0.45 12.94 6.83
CA LEU A 73 -0.23 13.14 8.11
C LEU A 73 0.71 13.72 9.19
N HIS A 74 1.98 13.30 9.23
CA HIS A 74 2.96 13.83 10.18
C HIS A 74 3.29 15.31 9.94
N VAL A 75 3.44 15.73 8.67
CA VAL A 75 3.74 17.13 8.34
C VAL A 75 2.58 18.06 8.72
N VAL A 76 1.33 17.65 8.48
CA VAL A 76 0.14 18.45 8.83
C VAL A 76 -0.02 18.60 10.34
N VAL A 77 0.24 17.54 11.12
CA VAL A 77 0.19 17.59 12.59
C VAL A 77 1.29 18.52 13.15
N LEU A 78 2.52 18.43 12.63
CA LEU A 78 3.64 19.26 13.08
C LEU A 78 3.45 20.75 12.80
N ILE A 79 2.77 21.13 11.71
CA ILE A 79 2.49 22.53 11.38
C ILE A 79 1.29 23.08 12.18
N SER A 80 0.30 22.24 12.48
CA SER A 80 -0.95 22.69 13.14
C SER A 80 -0.79 23.00 14.63
N ILE A 81 0.10 22.29 15.33
CA ILE A 81 0.35 22.47 16.77
C ILE A 81 0.91 23.87 17.09
N PRO A 82 1.97 24.38 16.44
CA PRO A 82 2.52 25.69 16.76
C PRO A 82 1.53 26.82 16.46
N ILE A 83 0.83 26.77 15.31
CA ILE A 83 -0.12 27.83 14.91
C ILE A 83 -1.25 28.00 15.93
N LYS A 84 -1.79 26.90 16.45
CA LYS A 84 -2.85 26.95 17.47
C LYS A 84 -2.35 27.57 18.78
N THR A 85 -1.14 27.21 19.20
CA THR A 85 -0.49 27.74 20.41
C THR A 85 -0.18 29.24 20.28
N TYR A 86 0.39 29.69 19.16
CA TYR A 86 0.67 31.12 18.93
C TYR A 86 -0.60 31.98 18.92
N ARG A 87 -1.69 31.47 18.31
CA ARG A 87 -2.97 32.19 18.27
C ARG A 87 -3.56 32.39 19.67
N THR A 88 -3.49 31.39 20.54
CA THR A 88 -4.00 31.52 21.92
C THR A 88 -3.18 32.46 22.77
N THR A 89 -1.85 32.40 22.67
CA THR A 89 -0.97 33.26 23.49
C THR A 89 -1.06 34.73 23.06
N PHE A 90 -1.16 34.99 21.76
CA PHE A 90 -1.34 36.35 21.23
C PHE A 90 -2.68 36.97 21.66
N SER A 91 -3.77 36.21 21.59
CA SER A 91 -5.09 36.67 22.04
C SER A 91 -5.12 36.98 23.54
N LEU A 92 -4.46 36.17 24.38
CA LEU A 92 -4.37 36.42 25.82
C LEU A 92 -3.51 37.66 26.13
N HIS A 93 -2.43 37.88 25.39
CA HIS A 93 -1.56 39.04 25.62
C HIS A 93 -2.23 40.36 25.23
N LEU A 94 -2.97 40.39 24.11
CA LEU A 94 -3.77 41.55 23.69
C LEU A 94 -4.90 41.88 24.67
N SER A 95 -5.57 40.87 25.22
CA SER A 95 -6.65 41.05 26.19
C SER A 95 -6.13 41.69 27.49
N ASN A 96 -4.93 41.29 27.94
CA ASN A 96 -4.31 41.83 29.14
C ASN A 96 -3.81 43.28 28.95
N LEU A 97 -3.24 43.62 27.79
CA LEU A 97 -2.82 45.01 27.48
C LEU A 97 -4.02 45.97 27.36
N ALA A 98 -5.13 45.52 26.78
CA ALA A 98 -6.36 46.30 26.71
C ALA A 98 -6.99 46.52 28.10
N SER A 99 -6.87 45.55 29.01
CA SER A 99 -7.41 45.67 30.37
C SER A 99 -6.58 46.58 31.29
N THR A 100 -5.29 46.77 31.04
CA THR A 100 -4.45 47.71 31.82
C THR A 100 -4.62 49.16 31.36
N ALA A 101 -5.02 49.40 30.11
CA ALA A 101 -5.24 50.74 29.58
C ALA A 101 -6.58 51.37 29.99
N TYR A 102 -7.52 50.58 30.55
CA TYR A 102 -8.85 51.04 30.96
C TYR A 102 -8.96 51.33 32.48
N LYS A 103 -7.84 51.28 33.22
CA LYS A 103 -7.80 51.50 34.67
C LYS A 103 -7.18 52.83 35.11
N ASP A 104 -6.80 53.69 34.15
CA ASP A 104 -6.18 55.00 34.40
C ASP A 104 -7.11 56.19 34.05
N ASP A 105 -8.43 56.03 34.19
CA ASP A 105 -9.41 57.14 34.26
C ASP A 105 -10.15 57.13 35.62
#